data_AF-A0A1G5RUA6-F1
#
_entry.id   AF-A0A1G5RUA6-F1
#
_cell.length_a   1.000
_cell.length_b   1.000
_cell.length_c   1.000
_cell.angle_alpha   90.00
_cell.angle_beta   90.00
_cell.angle_gamma   90.00
#
_symmetry.space_group_name_H-M   'P 1'
#
loop_
_entity.id
_entity.type
_entity.pdbx_description
1 polymer ?
#
loop_
_entity_poly.entity_id
_entity_poly.type
_entity_poly.pdbx_seq_one_letter_code
_entity_poly.pdbx_strand_id
1 'polypeptide(L)'
;MSNQLYRREAFVVIPVANGYIVHNTAKDFKAGHTHLKSFSVARNLIELCLNKKMPKTRNHYLIDSLARITDSPDYKRQLLELLETRRRKGPKPACHKRAG
;
A
#
# COMPACT_ATOMS: atom_id res chain seq x y z
N MET A 1 -11.10 -24.44 8.00
CA MET A 1 -11.06 -23.24 8.86
C MET A 1 -10.35 -22.13 8.11
N SER A 2 -11.02 -21.00 7.85
CA SER A 2 -10.39 -19.86 7.17
C SER A 2 -9.48 -19.13 8.14
N ASN A 3 -8.17 -19.22 7.93
CA ASN A 3 -7.14 -18.61 8.77
C ASN A 3 -7.01 -17.10 8.48
N GLN A 4 -8.12 -16.36 8.43
CA GLN A 4 -8.13 -14.93 8.15
C GLN A 4 -8.04 -14.16 9.48
N LEU A 5 -7.01 -13.32 9.63
CA LEU A 5 -6.76 -12.56 10.85
C LEU A 5 -7.69 -11.33 10.95
N TYR A 6 -8.02 -10.73 9.82
CA TYR A 6 -8.84 -9.52 9.76
C TYR A 6 -9.61 -9.47 8.45
N ARG A 7 -10.87 -9.03 8.52
CA ARG A 7 -11.71 -8.78 7.36
C ARG A 7 -12.43 -7.45 7.54
N ARG A 8 -12.45 -6.65 6.48
CA ARG A 8 -13.20 -5.39 6.43
C ARG A 8 -13.66 -5.12 5.01
N GLU A 9 -14.98 -5.01 4.85
CA GLU A 9 -15.63 -4.79 3.55
C GLU A 9 -15.12 -5.81 2.50
N ALA A 10 -14.51 -5.33 1.41
CA ALA A 10 -13.92 -6.16 0.36
C ALA A 10 -12.45 -6.56 0.62
N PHE A 11 -11.91 -6.36 1.83
CA PHE A 11 -10.51 -6.66 2.13
C PHE A 11 -10.38 -7.75 3.20
N VAL A 12 -9.42 -8.64 2.98
CA VAL A 12 -9.03 -9.69 3.94
C VAL A 12 -7.52 -9.63 4.19
N VAL A 13 -7.14 -9.89 5.43
CA VAL A 13 -5.75 -10.04 5.86
C VAL A 13 -5.52 -11.47 6.32
N ILE A 14 -4.56 -12.13 5.70
CA ILE A 14 -4.20 -13.52 5.96
C ILE A 14 -2.79 -13.51 6.56
N PRO A 15 -2.59 -14.00 7.80
CA PRO A 15 -1.28 -14.19 8.36
C PRO A 15 -0.59 -15.35 7.64
N VAL A 16 0.67 -15.15 7.28
CA VAL A 16 1.54 -16.16 6.67
C VAL A 16 2.83 -16.26 7.48
N ALA A 17 3.59 -17.35 7.30
CA ALA A 17 4.79 -17.61 8.10
C ALA A 17 5.75 -16.40 8.21
N ASN A 18 5.89 -15.61 7.13
CA ASN A 18 6.79 -14.46 7.07
C ASN A 18 6.07 -13.11 6.86
N GLY A 19 4.87 -12.94 7.44
CA GLY A 19 4.17 -11.66 7.46
C GLY A 19 2.67 -11.77 7.23
N TYR A 20 2.13 -10.87 6.42
CA TYR A 20 0.70 -10.72 6.21
C TYR A 20 0.41 -10.48 4.72
N ILE A 21 -0.60 -11.16 4.21
CA ILE A 21 -1.14 -10.94 2.88
C ILE A 21 -2.39 -10.09 3.01
N VAL A 22 -2.44 -8.96 2.31
CA VAL A 22 -3.67 -8.19 2.13
C VAL A 22 -4.21 -8.50 0.76
N HIS A 23 -5.47 -8.93 0.71
CA HIS A 23 -6.15 -9.25 -0.53
C HIS A 23 -7.48 -8.50 -0.62
N ASN A 24 -7.74 -7.92 -1.79
CA ASN A 24 -9.05 -7.38 -2.13
C ASN A 24 -9.91 -8.47 -2.79
N THR A 25 -10.96 -8.91 -2.10
CA THR A 25 -11.89 -9.96 -2.54
C THR A 25 -12.76 -9.55 -3.71
N ALA A 26 -12.80 -8.27 -4.08
CA ALA A 26 -13.44 -7.81 -5.32
C ALA A 26 -12.59 -8.14 -6.58
N LYS A 27 -11.35 -8.60 -6.39
CA LYS A 27 -10.40 -8.92 -7.46
C LYS A 27 -9.93 -10.36 -7.37
N ASP A 28 -9.37 -10.86 -8.47
CA ASP A 28 -8.63 -12.11 -8.46
C ASP A 28 -7.44 -12.06 -7.51
N PHE A 29 -7.24 -13.13 -6.75
CA PHE A 29 -6.13 -13.24 -5.81
C PHE A 29 -4.79 -12.93 -6.47
N LYS A 30 -4.50 -13.49 -7.65
CA LYS A 30 -3.23 -13.30 -8.38
C LYS A 30 -2.89 -11.82 -8.64
N ALA A 31 -3.88 -10.96 -8.87
CA ALA A 31 -3.66 -9.56 -9.23
C ALA A 31 -4.01 -8.57 -8.10
N GLY A 32 -4.80 -8.99 -7.12
CA GLY A 32 -5.36 -8.15 -6.06
C GLY A 32 -4.79 -8.42 -4.67
N HIS A 33 -3.56 -8.94 -4.56
CA HIS A 33 -2.90 -9.17 -3.27
C HIS A 33 -1.54 -8.47 -3.14
N THR A 34 -1.16 -8.19 -1.90
CA THR A 34 0.17 -7.66 -1.55
C THR A 34 0.69 -8.30 -0.27
N HIS A 35 2.01 -8.42 -0.15
CA HIS A 35 2.71 -9.00 1.01
C HIS A 35 3.30 -7.88 1.86
N LEU A 36 3.06 -7.94 3.17
CA LEU A 36 3.50 -6.94 4.12
C LEU A 36 4.15 -7.61 5.32
N LYS A 37 5.17 -6.97 5.87
CA LYS A 37 5.88 -7.49 7.05
C LYS A 37 5.13 -7.25 8.36
N SER A 38 4.18 -6.30 8.39
CA SER A 38 3.49 -5.90 9.61
C SER A 38 1.98 -5.74 9.40
N PHE A 39 1.21 -6.22 10.38
CA PHE A 39 -0.23 -6.11 10.42
C PHE A 39 -0.72 -4.65 10.50
N SER A 40 0.01 -3.79 11.21
CA SER A 40 -0.37 -2.38 11.32
C SER A 40 -0.32 -1.66 9.96
N VAL A 41 0.68 -2.00 9.14
CA VAL A 41 0.80 -1.51 7.76
C VAL A 41 -0.33 -2.06 6.89
N ALA A 42 -0.67 -3.34 7.05
CA ALA A 42 -1.79 -3.97 6.36
C ALA A 42 -3.12 -3.24 6.64
N ARG A 43 -3.43 -3.02 7.91
CA ARG A 43 -4.63 -2.29 8.33
C ARG A 43 -4.67 -0.87 7.77
N ASN A 44 -3.54 -0.15 7.82
CA ASN A 44 -3.45 1.21 7.30
C ASN A 44 -3.68 1.27 5.78
N LEU A 45 -3.12 0.33 5.01
CA LEU A 45 -3.37 0.26 3.56
C LEU A 45 -4.86 0.03 3.24
N ILE A 46 -5.54 -0.84 3.99
CA ILE A 46 -6.98 -1.04 3.86
C ILE A 46 -7.72 0.27 4.16
N GLU A 47 -7.40 0.94 5.28
CA GLU A 47 -8.03 2.22 5.64
C GLU A 47 -7.80 3.32 4.60
N LEU A 48 -6.60 3.41 4.01
CA LEU A 48 -6.33 4.36 2.93
C LEU A 48 -7.16 4.05 1.69
N CYS A 49 -7.28 2.78 1.32
CA CYS A 49 -8.04 2.36 0.16
C CYS A 49 -9.55 2.62 0.33
N LEU A 50 -10.11 2.28 1.49
CA LEU A 50 -11.52 2.49 1.82
C LEU A 50 -11.89 3.97 1.84
N ASN A 51 -11.04 4.79 2.46
CA ASN A 51 -11.27 6.23 2.54
C ASN A 51 -10.79 6.99 1.29
N LYS A 52 -10.20 6.31 0.29
CA LYS A 52 -9.57 6.90 -0.90
C LYS A 52 -8.59 8.04 -0.54
N LYS A 53 -7.89 7.91 0.60
CA LYS A 53 -6.97 8.93 1.13
C LYS A 53 -5.60 8.80 0.52
N MET A 54 -4.92 9.90 0.25
CA MET A 54 -3.58 9.86 -0.35
C MET A 54 -2.52 9.36 0.65
N PRO A 55 -1.66 8.40 0.25
CA PRO A 55 -0.61 7.90 1.12
C PRO A 55 0.46 8.97 1.40
N LYS A 56 0.62 9.29 2.69
CA LYS A 56 1.67 10.22 3.16
C LYS A 56 3.07 9.60 3.20
N THR A 57 3.17 8.27 3.15
CA THR A 57 4.45 7.54 3.16
C THR A 57 5.25 7.85 1.91
N ARG A 58 6.58 7.97 2.01
CA ARG A 58 7.50 8.09 0.86
C ARG A 58 7.87 6.75 0.22
N ASN A 59 7.49 5.63 0.86
CA ASN A 59 7.88 4.32 0.39
C ASN A 59 7.10 3.94 -0.89
N HIS A 60 7.81 3.87 -2.01
CA HIS A 60 7.24 3.52 -3.31
C HIS A 60 6.56 2.14 -3.31
N TYR A 61 7.12 1.16 -2.59
CA TYR A 61 6.53 -0.18 -2.51
C TYR A 61 5.14 -0.19 -1.88
N LEU A 62 4.90 0.66 -0.87
CA LEU A 62 3.59 0.75 -0.22
C LEU A 62 2.55 1.40 -1.12
N ILE A 63 2.95 2.39 -1.91
CA ILE A 63 2.05 3.08 -2.84
C ILE A 63 1.70 2.15 -4.00
N ASP A 64 2.69 1.40 -4.52
CA ASP A 64 2.48 0.39 -5.55
C ASP A 64 1.58 -0.74 -5.05
N SER A 65 1.80 -1.20 -3.83
CA SER A 65 0.94 -2.18 -3.15
C SER A 65 -0.50 -1.68 -3.02
N LEU A 66 -0.68 -0.41 -2.65
CA LEU A 66 -1.99 0.24 -2.57
C LEU A 66 -2.67 0.29 -3.94
N ALA A 67 -1.92 0.63 -4.99
CA ALA A 67 -2.40 0.69 -6.37
C ALA A 67 -2.77 -0.71 -6.95
N ARG A 68 -2.19 -1.78 -6.41
CA ARG A 68 -2.57 -3.17 -6.75
C ARG A 68 -3.90 -3.57 -6.13
N ILE A 69 -4.06 -3.34 -4.83
CA ILE A 69 -5.25 -3.77 -4.08
C ILE A 69 -6.46 -2.85 -4.30
N THR A 70 -6.28 -1.59 -4.72
CA THR A 70 -7.40 -0.70 -5.00
C THR A 70 -8.24 -1.19 -6.17
N ASP A 71 -9.55 -1.07 -6.05
CA ASP A 71 -10.50 -1.36 -7.12
C ASP A 71 -10.81 -0.11 -7.99
N SER A 72 -10.87 1.08 -7.37
CA SER A 72 -11.24 2.31 -8.07
C SER A 72 -10.17 2.73 -9.09
N PRO A 73 -10.53 2.91 -10.38
CA PRO A 73 -9.59 3.30 -11.43
C PRO A 73 -9.07 4.73 -11.24
N ASP A 74 -9.92 5.66 -10.79
CA ASP A 74 -9.51 7.05 -10.51
C ASP A 74 -8.46 7.12 -9.41
N TYR A 75 -8.68 6.41 -8.31
CA TYR A 75 -7.73 6.36 -7.20
C TYR A 75 -6.43 5.68 -7.63
N LYS A 76 -6.51 4.60 -8.41
CA LYS A 76 -5.32 3.96 -8.99
C LYS A 76 -4.51 4.93 -9.85
N ARG A 77 -5.17 5.72 -10.70
CA ARG A 77 -4.51 6.73 -11.55
C ARG A 77 -3.77 7.76 -10.70
N GLN A 78 -4.40 8.29 -9.65
CA GLN A 78 -3.78 9.25 -8.73
C GLN A 78 -2.55 8.67 -8.01
N LEU A 79 -2.59 7.40 -7.61
CA LEU A 79 -1.45 6.73 -6.97
C LEU A 79 -0.27 6.54 -7.92
N LEU A 80 -0.54 6.18 -9.18
CA LEU A 80 0.49 6.04 -10.20
C LEU A 80 1.12 7.38 -10.55
N GLU A 81 0.32 8.44 -10.71
CA GLU A 81 0.83 9.80 -10.91
C GLU A 81 1.70 10.29 -9.74
N LEU A 82 1.28 9.97 -8.51
CA LEU A 82 2.05 10.27 -7.29
C LEU A 82 3.40 9.52 -7.28
N LEU A 83 3.42 8.25 -7.70
CA LEU A 83 4.65 7.47 -7.84
C LEU A 83 5.59 8.07 -8.88
N GLU A 84 5.08 8.39 -10.07
CA GLU A 84 5.85 8.97 -11.15
C GLU A 84 6.43 10.34 -10.77
N THR A 85 5.63 11.20 -10.13
CA THR A 85 6.09 12.48 -9.59
C THR A 85 7.25 12.32 -8.61
N ARG A 86 7.17 11.29 -7.75
CA ARG A 86 8.20 11.02 -6.73
C ARG A 86 9.45 10.37 -7.31
N ARG A 87 9.32 9.59 -8.39
CA ARG A 87 10.45 9.07 -9.16
C ARG A 87 11.21 10.17 -9.90
N ARG A 88 10.49 11.15 -10.47
CA ARG A 88 11.07 12.32 -11.16
C ARG A 88 11.80 13.27 -10.21
N LYS A 89 11.30 13.42 -8.98
CA LYS A 89 12.06 14.08 -7.91
C LYS A 89 13.22 13.18 -7.50
N GLY A 90 14.36 13.37 -8.16
CA GLY A 90 15.64 12.76 -7.76
C GLY A 90 15.95 13.01 -6.28
N PRO A 91 16.90 12.26 -5.70
CA PRO A 91 17.26 12.41 -4.29
C PRO A 91 17.53 13.89 -3.99
N LYS A 92 16.88 14.42 -2.95
CA LYS A 92 17.20 15.76 -2.46
C LYS A 92 18.71 15.80 -2.18
N PRO A 93 19.44 16.83 -2.63
CA PRO A 93 20.84 16.97 -2.28
C PRO A 93 20.96 16.93 -0.75
N ALA A 94 21.94 16.17 -0.26
CA ALA A 94 22.20 16.05 1.17
C ALA A 94 22.52 17.45 1.71
N CYS A 95 21.64 17.99 2.54
CA CYS A 95 21.95 19.19 3.31
C CYS A 95 22.95 18.82 4.41
N HIS A 96 24.25 18.87 4.08
CA HIS A 96 25.31 18.90 5.07
C HIS A 96 25.21 20.21 5.84
N LYS A 97 24.47 20.24 6.95
CA LYS A 97 24.70 21.25 7.97
C LYS A 97 25.89 20.79 8.81
N ARG A 98 27.09 21.16 8.40
CA ARG A 98 28.24 21.28 9.30
C ARG A 98 28.68 22.73 9.29
N ALA A 99 28.36 23.43 10.36
CA ALA A 99 29.07 24.62 10.81
C ALA A 99 28.89 24.60 12.33
N GLY A 100 29.86 23.97 12.99
CA GLY A 100 30.18 24.22 14.39
C GLY A 100 31.33 25.20 14.44
#